data_AF-A0A5C3P5U9-F1
#
_entry.id   AF-A0A5C3P5U9-F1
#
_cell.length_a   1.000
_cell.length_b   1.000
_cell.length_c   1.000
_cell.angle_alpha   90.00
_cell.angle_beta   90.00
_cell.angle_gamma   90.00
#
_symmetry.space_group_name_H-M   'P 1'
#
loop_
_entity.id
_entity.type
_entity.pdbx_description
1 polymer ?
#
loop_
_entity_poly.entity_id
_entity_poly.type
_entity_poly.pdbx_seq_one_letter_code
_entity_poly.pdbx_strand_id
1 'polypeptide(L)'
;MQATYDLAKAIEQRDSAGYRKIASLMSLDSVHKAVDSVGDLLSALREHLNTFNRVHRLPPELLSLIFEMVTHIPHRHEGIFDLVNVAHEEHKRAPLPSSGVLTITHVCKRWRTVALRMPTLWTYVSALPGSDQFRAYMERSLSLPVSVSVGTDAPHLQESLSSVGPRLRRLDLAINGPEEDSEDIHTFVLRIEAPSVRCATLVCSPECTSDVFEVVVSLEVEWVELFGQRKSSLEALALSLATNWLPSNTFTQLTHLLLSCNPDILSTSRTGLLHAAGQRTAPGVPPHPTPLVQRKRWHACGSGPSAVPATPVAVLNAPPMEVAPLSPPLDSSSPVTSLAIYSKGSTLQINAKSALRDYLLHWESDRDDLYELDDIACSLHNLLSLSTVTSLTLSLGDVDVVPMLQHLHQVSDLELHSSGSPHGPATVQEVLHSIESDGWLPALSSFTLRVHPAITYEQSILGAAAQMLSTRTHMDPRLPVRRVVVQLCDPARDSAARVAWIDYVQANLAPYVEEFGMREISRPRGQHMQWKVEGAEKYWTLYDRAKPEYLGPYGGDSSGCWTHSGLSCE
;
A
#
# COMPACT_ATOMS: atom_id res chain seq x y z
N MET A 1 -32.21 27.74 52.36
CA MET A 1 -31.19 27.16 53.24
C MET A 1 -31.71 25.94 53.98
N GLN A 2 -32.78 26.02 54.78
CA GLN A 2 -33.31 24.86 55.50
C GLN A 2 -33.78 23.72 54.57
N ALA A 3 -34.60 24.03 53.56
CA ALA A 3 -35.06 23.03 52.58
C ALA A 3 -33.91 22.37 51.80
N THR A 4 -32.83 23.09 51.52
CA THR A 4 -31.63 22.57 50.85
C THR A 4 -30.82 21.64 51.76
N TYR A 5 -30.72 21.97 53.05
CA TYR A 5 -30.09 21.12 54.07
C TYR A 5 -30.88 19.84 54.31
N ASP A 6 -32.21 19.95 54.41
CA ASP A 6 -33.10 18.80 54.60
C ASP A 6 -33.04 17.85 53.40
N LEU A 7 -32.91 18.39 52.17
CA LEU A 7 -32.70 17.61 50.96
C LEU A 7 -31.36 16.85 50.99
N ALA A 8 -30.25 17.52 51.37
CA ALA A 8 -28.94 16.88 51.45
C ALA A 8 -28.91 15.73 52.47
N LYS A 9 -29.54 15.92 53.63
CA LYS A 9 -29.67 14.90 54.67
C LYS A 9 -30.55 13.72 54.24
N ALA A 10 -31.63 13.97 53.49
CA ALA A 10 -32.47 12.91 52.93
C ALA A 10 -31.72 12.08 51.86
N ILE A 11 -30.88 12.72 51.04
CA ILE A 11 -30.01 12.04 50.06
C ILE A 11 -28.98 11.15 50.77
N GLU A 12 -28.34 11.65 51.82
CA GLU A 12 -27.39 10.89 52.64
C GLU A 12 -28.03 9.62 53.24
N GLN A 13 -29.29 9.73 53.67
CA GLN A 13 -30.07 8.63 54.24
C GLN A 13 -30.71 7.69 53.20
N ARG A 14 -30.56 7.97 51.90
CA ARG A 14 -31.22 7.25 50.79
C ARG A 14 -32.76 7.20 50.92
N ASP A 15 -33.38 8.20 51.56
CA ASP A 15 -34.82 8.26 51.75
C ASP A 15 -35.52 8.82 50.49
N SER A 16 -35.92 7.91 49.60
CA SER A 16 -36.62 8.25 48.35
C SER A 16 -38.01 8.88 48.55
N ALA A 17 -38.66 8.69 49.71
CA ALA A 17 -39.95 9.30 50.02
C ALA A 17 -39.78 10.73 50.52
N GLY A 18 -38.78 10.96 51.38
CA GLY A 18 -38.35 12.29 51.83
C GLY A 18 -37.94 13.20 50.68
N TYR A 19 -37.15 12.68 49.72
CA TYR A 19 -36.77 13.40 48.50
C TYR A 19 -37.98 13.95 47.73
N ARG A 20 -38.98 13.11 47.44
CA ARG A 20 -40.15 13.52 46.64
C ARG A 20 -40.97 14.61 47.34
N LYS A 21 -41.11 14.51 48.66
CA LYS A 21 -41.84 15.49 49.47
C LYS A 21 -41.13 16.84 49.48
N ILE A 22 -39.81 16.86 49.67
CA ILE A 22 -39.03 18.11 49.69
C ILE A 22 -38.95 18.72 48.28
N ALA A 23 -38.76 17.91 47.24
CA ALA A 23 -38.73 18.36 45.85
C ALA A 23 -40.06 19.01 45.43
N SER A 24 -41.20 18.51 45.92
CA SER A 24 -42.53 19.11 45.66
C SER A 24 -42.73 20.50 46.28
N LEU A 25 -41.88 20.87 47.25
CA LEU A 25 -41.91 22.16 47.94
C LEU A 25 -40.90 23.17 47.38
N MET A 26 -40.04 22.74 46.46
CA MET A 26 -39.03 23.58 45.83
C MET A 26 -39.54 24.13 44.49
N SER A 27 -39.16 25.36 44.17
CA SER A 27 -39.34 25.88 42.81
C SER A 27 -38.43 25.13 41.83
N LEU A 28 -38.85 25.02 40.55
CA LEU A 28 -38.05 24.37 39.50
C LEU A 28 -36.63 24.96 39.37
N ASP A 29 -36.49 26.28 39.49
CA ASP A 29 -35.19 26.97 39.47
C ASP A 29 -34.31 26.58 40.67
N SER A 30 -34.90 26.41 41.85
CA SER A 30 -34.17 25.92 43.03
C SER A 30 -33.73 24.48 42.88
N VAL A 31 -34.51 23.64 42.20
CA VAL A 31 -34.14 22.25 41.88
C VAL A 31 -32.98 22.23 40.87
N HIS A 32 -33.05 23.02 39.79
CA HIS A 32 -31.94 23.12 38.82
C HIS A 32 -30.64 23.58 39.50
N LYS A 33 -30.67 24.64 40.32
CA LYS A 33 -29.49 25.12 41.07
C LYS A 33 -28.92 24.06 42.01
N ALA A 34 -29.77 23.26 42.66
CA ALA A 34 -29.32 22.19 43.54
C ALA A 34 -28.65 21.05 42.75
N VAL A 35 -29.21 20.69 41.60
CA VAL A 35 -28.62 19.71 40.67
C VAL A 35 -27.26 20.19 40.18
N ASP A 36 -27.14 21.45 39.76
CA ASP A 36 -25.87 22.05 39.32
C ASP A 36 -24.82 22.03 40.44
N SER A 37 -25.22 22.41 41.66
CA SER A 37 -24.32 22.42 42.83
C SER A 37 -23.80 21.02 43.19
N VAL A 38 -24.66 20.00 43.10
CA VAL A 38 -24.24 18.60 43.31
C VAL A 38 -23.32 18.14 42.17
N GLY A 39 -23.58 18.56 40.93
CA GLY A 39 -22.72 18.32 39.78
C GLY A 39 -21.31 18.90 39.96
N ASP A 40 -21.22 20.13 40.46
CA ASP A 40 -19.96 20.79 40.77
C ASP A 40 -19.17 20.07 41.88
N LEU A 41 -19.85 19.70 42.97
CA LEU A 41 -19.22 18.95 44.07
C LEU A 41 -18.72 17.59 43.61
N LEU A 42 -19.52 16.83 42.86
CA LEU A 42 -19.12 15.54 42.31
C LEU A 42 -17.93 15.68 41.36
N SER A 43 -17.90 16.75 40.56
CA SER A 43 -16.77 17.05 39.68
C SER A 43 -15.50 17.35 40.46
N ALA A 44 -15.59 18.14 41.54
CA ALA A 44 -14.46 18.41 42.43
C ALA A 44 -13.95 17.15 43.16
N LEU A 45 -14.85 16.29 43.64
CA LEU A 45 -14.48 15.02 44.28
C LEU A 45 -13.82 14.06 43.28
N ARG A 46 -14.33 13.97 42.05
CA ARG A 46 -13.70 13.19 40.97
C ARG A 46 -12.33 13.75 40.60
N GLU A 47 -12.19 15.07 40.53
CA GLU A 47 -10.91 15.74 40.32
C GLU A 47 -9.90 15.37 41.42
N HIS A 48 -10.33 15.38 42.68
CA HIS A 48 -9.51 14.96 43.81
C HIS A 48 -9.16 13.46 43.77
N LEU A 49 -10.12 12.58 43.50
CA LEU A 49 -9.89 11.14 43.36
C LEU A 49 -8.86 10.82 42.27
N ASN A 50 -8.96 11.52 41.14
CA ASN A 50 -8.01 11.39 40.04
C ASN A 50 -6.58 11.75 40.45
N THR A 51 -6.36 12.66 41.41
CA THR A 51 -5.01 12.97 41.92
C THR A 51 -4.31 11.78 42.59
N PHE A 52 -5.06 10.78 43.07
CA PHE A 52 -4.48 9.56 43.65
C PHE A 52 -4.04 8.54 42.60
N ASN A 53 -4.53 8.65 41.36
CA ASN A 53 -4.15 7.73 40.29
C ASN A 53 -2.71 8.00 39.82
N ARG A 54 -1.90 6.94 39.63
CA ARG A 54 -0.48 7.04 39.25
C ARG A 54 -0.28 7.80 37.95
N VAL A 55 -1.21 7.70 37.01
CA VAL A 55 -1.13 8.41 35.73
C VAL A 55 -1.20 9.93 35.91
N HIS A 56 -1.84 10.41 36.99
CA HIS A 56 -1.84 11.83 37.36
C HIS A 56 -0.53 12.30 38.00
N ARG A 57 0.47 11.44 38.17
CA ARG A 57 1.81 11.88 38.57
C ARG A 57 2.71 12.21 37.39
N LEU A 58 2.30 11.84 36.17
CA LEU A 58 3.06 12.14 34.96
C LEU A 58 3.04 13.65 34.68
N PRO A 59 4.19 14.29 34.41
CA PRO A 59 4.23 15.65 33.91
C PRO A 59 3.35 15.81 32.65
N PRO A 60 2.77 17.01 32.41
CA PRO A 60 2.00 17.29 31.20
C PRO A 60 2.71 16.87 29.92
N GLU A 61 4.04 17.01 29.85
CA GLU A 61 4.87 16.68 28.70
C GLU A 61 4.87 15.18 28.40
N LEU A 62 4.90 14.32 29.43
CA LEU A 62 4.82 12.87 29.23
C LEU A 62 3.41 12.43 28.83
N LEU A 63 2.38 13.05 29.42
CA LEU A 63 1.00 12.83 28.98
C LEU A 63 0.80 13.24 27.53
N SER A 64 1.39 14.37 27.13
CA SER A 64 1.40 14.86 25.77
C SER A 64 1.99 13.83 24.80
N LEU A 65 3.18 13.29 25.12
CA LEU A 65 3.80 12.24 24.30
C LEU A 65 2.93 10.99 24.22
N ILE A 66 2.32 10.57 25.33
CA ILE A 66 1.38 9.43 25.34
C ILE A 66 0.17 9.72 24.45
N PHE A 67 -0.42 10.91 24.53
CA PHE A 67 -1.56 11.30 23.70
C PHE A 67 -1.19 11.33 22.23
N GLU A 68 0.00 11.85 21.90
CA GLU A 68 0.52 11.83 20.55
C GLU A 68 0.66 10.39 20.06
N MET A 69 1.36 9.52 20.80
CA MET A 69 1.47 8.11 20.44
C MET A 69 0.09 7.48 20.23
N VAL A 70 -0.85 7.60 21.18
CA VAL A 70 -2.19 7.00 21.11
C VAL A 70 -3.02 7.54 19.95
N THR A 71 -2.93 8.83 19.64
CA THR A 71 -3.67 9.43 18.52
C THR A 71 -2.99 9.18 17.17
N HIS A 72 -1.70 8.84 17.17
CA HIS A 72 -0.93 8.39 16.02
C HIS A 72 -0.98 6.86 15.82
N ILE A 73 -1.57 6.07 16.74
CA ILE A 73 -1.77 4.62 16.55
C ILE A 73 -2.63 4.38 15.28
N PRO A 74 -2.36 3.32 14.49
CA PRO A 74 -2.79 3.15 13.08
C PRO A 74 -4.28 3.03 12.78
N HIS A 75 -5.19 3.33 13.73
CA HIS A 75 -6.64 3.37 13.48
C HIS A 75 -7.04 4.39 12.40
N ARG A 76 -6.10 5.23 11.94
CA ARG A 76 -6.28 6.18 10.83
C ARG A 76 -6.42 5.52 9.46
N HIS A 77 -6.14 4.22 9.33
CA HIS A 77 -6.26 3.49 8.06
C HIS A 77 -7.05 2.18 8.16
N GLU A 78 -7.73 1.92 9.29
CA GLU A 78 -8.79 0.91 9.32
C GLU A 78 -9.85 1.35 8.32
N GLY A 79 -9.96 0.62 7.19
CA GLY A 79 -11.02 0.84 6.21
C GLY A 79 -10.64 1.54 4.91
N ILE A 80 -9.50 2.23 4.80
CA ILE A 80 -9.20 3.00 3.57
C ILE A 80 -9.01 2.08 2.35
N PHE A 81 -8.46 0.88 2.55
CA PHE A 81 -8.36 -0.16 1.52
C PHE A 81 -9.25 -1.38 1.80
N ASP A 82 -10.03 -1.37 2.90
CA ASP A 82 -10.98 -2.44 3.22
C ASP A 82 -12.35 -2.13 2.57
N LEU A 83 -12.32 -1.57 1.36
CA LEU A 83 -13.51 -1.07 0.65
C LEU A 83 -14.47 -2.19 0.28
N VAL A 84 -13.92 -3.39 0.06
CA VAL A 84 -14.68 -4.61 -0.22
C VAL A 84 -15.61 -4.96 0.95
N ASN A 85 -15.23 -4.65 2.19
CA ASN A 85 -16.06 -4.91 3.37
C ASN A 85 -16.94 -3.72 3.78
N VAL A 86 -16.59 -2.48 3.41
CA VAL A 86 -17.40 -1.30 3.74
C VAL A 86 -18.65 -1.18 2.85
N ALA A 87 -18.57 -1.62 1.59
CA ALA A 87 -19.69 -1.62 0.65
C ALA A 87 -20.83 -2.58 1.05
N HIS A 88 -20.50 -3.74 1.64
CA HIS A 88 -21.51 -4.73 2.03
C HIS A 88 -22.21 -4.49 3.38
N GLU A 89 -21.70 -3.58 4.22
CA GLU A 89 -22.39 -3.17 5.45
C GLU A 89 -23.28 -1.94 5.17
N GLU A 90 -24.37 -2.20 4.45
CA GLU A 90 -25.44 -1.24 4.14
C GLU A 90 -25.75 -0.29 5.33
N HIS A 91 -25.54 1.01 5.10
CA HIS A 91 -26.36 2.12 5.63
C HIS A 91 -26.51 2.32 7.14
N LYS A 92 -25.90 1.49 7.98
CA LYS A 92 -25.72 1.84 9.39
C LYS A 92 -24.47 2.68 9.44
N ARG A 93 -24.64 4.00 9.48
CA ARG A 93 -23.62 4.99 9.90
C ARG A 93 -22.82 4.42 11.07
N ALA A 94 -21.78 3.64 10.78
CA ALA A 94 -20.87 3.17 11.78
C ALA A 94 -20.36 4.47 12.41
N PRO A 95 -20.48 4.64 13.74
CA PRO A 95 -20.02 5.85 14.39
C PRO A 95 -18.60 6.10 13.89
N LEU A 96 -18.40 7.22 13.16
CA LEU A 96 -17.09 7.63 12.66
C LEU A 96 -16.09 7.32 13.76
N PRO A 97 -15.05 6.51 13.50
CA PRO A 97 -14.18 5.97 14.53
C PRO A 97 -13.82 7.12 15.45
N SER A 98 -14.27 7.03 16.71
CA SER A 98 -14.23 8.16 17.62
C SER A 98 -12.78 8.60 17.71
N SER A 99 -12.45 9.75 17.11
CA SER A 99 -11.07 10.23 17.05
C SER A 99 -10.46 10.08 18.44
N GLY A 100 -9.32 9.39 18.55
CA GLY A 100 -8.71 9.09 19.85
C GLY A 100 -8.52 10.34 20.72
N VAL A 101 -8.41 11.51 20.08
CA VAL A 101 -8.39 12.83 20.71
C VAL A 101 -9.66 13.11 21.53
N LEU A 102 -10.84 12.79 21.00
CA LEU A 102 -12.11 12.94 21.72
C LEU A 102 -12.13 12.06 22.95
N THR A 103 -11.78 10.78 22.81
CA THR A 103 -11.68 9.84 23.93
C THR A 103 -10.76 10.38 25.02
N ILE A 104 -9.56 10.85 24.65
CA ILE A 104 -8.59 11.47 25.56
C ILE A 104 -9.18 12.70 26.27
N THR A 105 -9.86 13.58 25.54
CA THR A 105 -10.44 14.82 26.09
C THR A 105 -11.68 14.59 26.97
N HIS A 106 -12.22 13.36 26.99
CA HIS A 106 -13.38 12.95 27.79
C HIS A 106 -12.99 12.15 29.04
N VAL A 107 -11.72 11.74 29.20
CA VAL A 107 -11.27 10.97 30.38
C VAL A 107 -11.41 11.77 31.68
N CYS A 108 -10.77 12.94 31.75
CA CYS A 108 -10.86 13.83 32.91
C CYS A 108 -10.49 15.27 32.53
N LYS A 109 -10.80 16.23 33.43
CA LYS A 109 -10.51 17.66 33.25
C LYS A 109 -9.03 17.92 32.93
N ARG A 110 -8.11 17.26 33.64
CA ARG A 110 -6.67 17.43 33.40
C ARG A 110 -6.24 16.97 32.01
N TRP A 111 -6.67 15.79 31.59
CA TRP A 111 -6.32 15.26 30.26
C TRP A 111 -6.87 16.16 29.17
N ARG A 112 -8.11 16.65 29.34
CA ARG A 112 -8.71 17.66 28.48
C ARG A 112 -7.87 18.93 28.42
N THR A 113 -7.45 19.48 29.57
CA THR A 113 -6.59 20.69 29.61
C THR A 113 -5.27 20.48 28.89
N VAL A 114 -4.62 19.31 29.08
CA VAL A 114 -3.36 18.99 28.38
C VAL A 114 -3.60 18.85 26.88
N ALA A 115 -4.60 18.06 26.45
CA ALA A 115 -4.90 17.83 25.04
C ALA A 115 -5.33 19.10 24.29
N LEU A 116 -6.11 19.99 24.91
CA LEU A 116 -6.51 21.28 24.32
C LEU A 116 -5.33 22.24 24.13
N ARG A 117 -4.24 22.07 24.88
CA ARG A 117 -3.01 22.87 24.74
C ARG A 117 -2.03 22.30 23.73
N MET A 118 -2.37 21.20 23.06
CA MET A 118 -1.51 20.52 22.09
C MET A 118 -2.09 20.59 20.69
N PRO A 119 -1.69 21.59 19.87
CA PRO A 119 -2.19 21.74 18.52
C PRO A 119 -1.96 20.52 17.63
N THR A 120 -0.86 19.77 17.86
CA THR A 120 -0.49 18.57 17.08
C THR A 120 -1.57 17.49 17.13
N LEU A 121 -2.25 17.30 18.26
CA LEU A 121 -3.34 16.32 18.39
C LEU A 121 -4.54 16.64 17.49
N TRP A 122 -4.72 17.90 17.09
CA TRP A 122 -5.85 18.35 16.29
C TRP A 122 -5.53 18.42 14.79
N THR A 123 -4.32 17.98 14.38
CA THR A 123 -3.87 18.05 12.98
C THR A 123 -4.49 16.99 12.07
N TYR A 124 -5.04 15.91 12.62
CA TYR A 124 -5.75 14.89 11.85
C TYR A 124 -7.26 15.06 11.98
N VAL A 125 -7.92 15.34 10.85
CA VAL A 125 -9.32 15.72 10.79
C VAL A 125 -10.10 14.68 10.00
N SER A 126 -10.89 13.87 10.68
CA SER A 126 -11.83 12.90 10.09
C SER A 126 -13.30 13.27 10.32
N ALA A 127 -13.55 14.55 10.63
CA ALA A 127 -14.89 15.07 10.89
C ALA A 127 -15.52 15.58 9.58
N LEU A 128 -16.85 15.57 9.52
CA LEU A 128 -17.59 16.06 8.36
C LEU A 128 -17.23 17.54 8.09
N PRO A 129 -16.82 17.90 6.86
CA PRO A 129 -16.71 19.28 6.39
C PRO A 129 -17.89 20.16 6.84
N GLY A 130 -17.61 21.40 7.24
CA GLY A 130 -18.62 22.35 7.76
C GLY A 130 -19.14 22.09 9.19
N SER A 131 -18.90 20.91 9.78
CA SER A 131 -19.36 20.63 11.15
C SER A 131 -18.63 21.45 12.22
N ASP A 132 -19.27 21.65 13.38
CA ASP A 132 -18.64 22.28 14.57
C ASP A 132 -17.38 21.53 15.01
N GLN A 133 -17.37 20.21 14.83
CA GLN A 133 -16.21 19.39 15.13
C GLN A 133 -15.05 19.69 14.18
N PHE A 134 -15.31 19.73 12.86
CA PHE A 134 -14.30 20.11 11.87
C PHE A 134 -13.71 21.49 12.18
N ARG A 135 -14.57 22.49 12.43
CA ARG A 135 -14.17 23.85 12.83
C ARG A 135 -13.30 23.85 14.09
N ALA A 136 -13.69 23.09 15.12
CA ALA A 136 -12.93 22.99 16.37
C ALA A 136 -11.54 22.36 16.16
N TYR A 137 -11.41 21.37 15.28
CA TYR A 137 -10.10 20.79 14.94
C TYR A 137 -9.23 21.78 14.17
N MET A 138 -9.81 22.49 13.20
CA MET A 138 -9.10 23.51 12.43
C MET A 138 -8.62 24.69 13.29
N GLU A 139 -9.45 25.15 14.22
CA GLU A 139 -9.09 26.20 15.17
C GLU A 139 -7.98 25.74 16.12
N ARG A 140 -8.10 24.53 16.69
CA ARG A 140 -7.13 24.02 17.67
C ARG A 140 -5.80 23.57 17.08
N SER A 141 -5.77 23.20 15.80
CA SER A 141 -4.52 22.89 15.09
C SER A 141 -3.69 24.14 14.77
N LEU A 142 -4.21 25.34 15.03
CA LEU A 142 -3.55 26.64 14.82
C LEU A 142 -3.05 26.82 13.39
N SER A 143 -1.74 26.97 13.17
CA SER A 143 -1.11 27.10 11.85
C SER A 143 -0.37 25.83 11.42
N LEU A 144 -0.51 24.72 12.16
CA LEU A 144 0.21 23.49 11.84
C LEU A 144 -0.30 22.86 10.54
N PRO A 145 0.53 22.10 9.80
CA PRO A 145 0.08 21.32 8.67
C PRO A 145 -0.95 20.27 9.11
N VAL A 146 -2.00 20.05 8.32
CA VAL A 146 -3.11 19.16 8.66
C VAL A 146 -3.24 17.99 7.69
N SER A 147 -3.83 16.92 8.19
CA SER A 147 -4.21 15.72 7.47
C SER A 147 -5.72 15.60 7.51
N VAL A 148 -6.37 15.48 6.36
CA VAL A 148 -7.84 15.44 6.26
C VAL A 148 -8.26 14.11 5.65
N SER A 149 -9.23 13.45 6.28
CA SER A 149 -9.86 12.22 5.78
C SER A 149 -11.37 12.42 5.67
N VAL A 150 -11.91 12.40 4.45
CA VAL A 150 -13.30 12.78 4.14
C VAL A 150 -13.86 12.00 2.95
N GLY A 151 -15.19 11.83 2.91
CA GLY A 151 -15.91 11.33 1.73
C GLY A 151 -16.33 12.46 0.78
N THR A 152 -16.52 12.16 -0.51
CA THR A 152 -17.01 13.11 -1.52
C THR A 152 -18.48 13.50 -1.33
N ASP A 153 -19.25 12.65 -0.66
CA ASP A 153 -20.64 12.89 -0.28
C ASP A 153 -20.81 13.93 0.84
N ALA A 154 -19.71 14.42 1.40
CA ALA A 154 -19.75 15.42 2.45
C ALA A 154 -20.27 16.78 1.94
N PRO A 155 -21.27 17.39 2.61
CA PRO A 155 -21.72 18.73 2.28
C PRO A 155 -20.59 19.74 2.54
N HIS A 156 -20.53 20.80 1.74
CA HIS A 156 -19.53 21.87 1.87
C HIS A 156 -18.06 21.40 1.74
N LEU A 157 -17.82 20.25 1.12
CA LEU A 157 -16.48 19.69 0.93
C LEU A 157 -15.54 20.69 0.22
N GLN A 158 -15.99 21.27 -0.89
CA GLN A 158 -15.21 22.20 -1.69
C GLN A 158 -14.75 23.42 -0.87
N GLU A 159 -15.69 24.10 -0.20
CA GLU A 159 -15.40 25.28 0.61
C GLU A 159 -14.43 24.93 1.75
N SER A 160 -14.67 23.81 2.42
CA SER A 160 -13.84 23.33 3.53
C SER A 160 -12.42 23.01 3.06
N LEU A 161 -12.27 22.23 1.98
CA LEU A 161 -10.93 21.89 1.48
C LEU A 161 -10.19 23.10 0.91
N SER A 162 -10.90 24.03 0.24
CA SER A 162 -10.31 25.28 -0.24
C SER A 162 -9.78 26.14 0.92
N SER A 163 -10.51 26.20 2.04
CA SER A 163 -10.08 26.92 3.23
C SER A 163 -8.84 26.30 3.91
N VAL A 164 -8.65 24.98 3.75
CA VAL A 164 -7.57 24.22 4.38
C VAL A 164 -6.38 24.00 3.45
N GLY A 165 -6.56 24.11 2.13
CA GLY A 165 -5.58 23.82 1.08
C GLY A 165 -4.13 24.26 1.37
N PRO A 166 -3.88 25.53 1.77
CA PRO A 166 -2.52 26.00 2.06
C PRO A 166 -1.79 25.22 3.17
N ARG A 167 -2.54 24.66 4.13
CA ARG A 167 -2.04 23.88 5.27
C ARG A 167 -2.16 22.38 5.08
N LEU A 168 -2.85 21.93 4.03
CA LEU A 168 -3.09 20.52 3.77
C LEU A 168 -1.76 19.83 3.44
N ARG A 169 -1.38 18.86 4.26
CA ARG A 169 -0.16 18.05 4.10
C ARG A 169 -0.47 16.64 3.66
N ARG A 170 -1.63 16.12 4.09
CA ARG A 170 -2.14 14.80 3.71
C ARG A 170 -3.63 14.89 3.41
N LEU A 171 -4.06 14.25 2.34
CA LEU A 171 -5.47 14.11 1.99
C LEU A 171 -5.79 12.64 1.79
N ASP A 172 -6.76 12.11 2.51
CA ASP A 172 -7.35 10.80 2.29
C ASP A 172 -8.82 11.01 1.88
N LEU A 173 -9.15 10.76 0.62
CA LEU A 173 -10.46 11.01 0.03
C LEU A 173 -11.11 9.70 -0.40
N ALA A 174 -12.30 9.43 0.15
CA ALA A 174 -13.19 8.38 -0.35
C ALA A 174 -14.18 9.01 -1.33
N ILE A 175 -14.24 8.49 -2.54
CA ILE A 175 -15.07 8.95 -3.65
C ILE A 175 -16.26 7.99 -3.73
N ASN A 176 -17.38 8.43 -3.16
CA ASN A 176 -18.66 7.73 -3.11
C ASN A 176 -19.59 8.32 -4.20
N GLY A 177 -20.33 7.48 -4.94
CA GLY A 177 -21.29 7.87 -5.99
C GLY A 177 -22.74 7.64 -5.58
N PRO A 178 -23.69 8.49 -6.06
CA PRO A 178 -24.41 8.12 -7.28
C PRO A 178 -24.36 9.23 -8.37
N GLU A 179 -24.37 8.77 -9.61
CA GLU A 179 -23.77 9.42 -10.79
C GLU A 179 -24.47 10.66 -11.35
N GLU A 180 -25.68 11.01 -10.92
CA GLU A 180 -26.52 11.96 -11.68
C GLU A 180 -25.99 13.41 -11.75
N ASP A 181 -25.11 13.82 -10.82
CA ASP A 181 -24.43 15.14 -10.82
C ASP A 181 -22.88 15.01 -10.74
N SER A 182 -22.31 13.86 -11.11
CA SER A 182 -20.93 13.48 -10.78
C SER A 182 -19.82 14.18 -11.57
N GLU A 183 -20.09 14.73 -12.77
CA GLU A 183 -19.06 15.40 -13.58
C GLU A 183 -18.39 16.58 -12.84
N ASP A 184 -19.15 17.27 -11.98
CA ASP A 184 -18.62 18.41 -11.23
C ASP A 184 -17.73 17.97 -10.06
N ILE A 185 -18.02 16.83 -9.42
CA ILE A 185 -17.38 16.41 -8.17
C ILE A 185 -15.91 16.04 -8.39
N HIS A 186 -15.63 15.24 -9.42
CA HIS A 186 -14.26 14.87 -9.78
C HIS A 186 -13.44 16.11 -10.14
N THR A 187 -14.05 17.03 -10.87
CA THR A 187 -13.36 18.22 -11.37
C THR A 187 -12.93 19.16 -10.25
N PHE A 188 -13.74 19.36 -9.21
CA PHE A 188 -13.38 20.33 -8.17
C PHE A 188 -12.41 19.76 -7.13
N VAL A 189 -12.60 18.52 -6.63
CA VAL A 189 -11.77 17.99 -5.54
C VAL A 189 -10.34 17.81 -6.03
N LEU A 190 -10.16 17.39 -7.28
CA LEU A 190 -8.84 17.21 -7.85
C LEU A 190 -8.14 18.54 -8.14
N ARG A 191 -8.86 19.67 -8.22
CA ARG A 191 -8.30 21.00 -8.54
C ARG A 191 -8.04 21.91 -7.34
N ILE A 192 -8.15 21.41 -6.11
CA ILE A 192 -7.91 22.21 -4.90
C ILE A 192 -6.45 22.70 -4.87
N GLU A 193 -6.21 23.99 -4.69
CA GLU A 193 -4.86 24.54 -4.53
C GLU A 193 -4.24 24.10 -3.19
N ALA A 194 -3.42 23.05 -3.25
CA ALA A 194 -2.83 22.45 -2.05
C ALA A 194 -1.31 22.23 -2.21
N PRO A 195 -0.50 23.31 -2.27
CA PRO A 195 0.95 23.27 -2.52
C PRO A 195 1.76 22.41 -1.56
N SER A 196 1.24 22.25 -0.34
CA SER A 196 1.92 21.62 0.79
C SER A 196 1.62 20.11 0.89
N VAL A 197 0.76 19.56 0.01
CA VAL A 197 0.35 18.16 0.08
C VAL A 197 1.52 17.26 -0.31
N ARG A 198 1.88 16.37 0.61
CA ARG A 198 2.96 15.39 0.44
C ARG A 198 2.45 13.97 0.35
N CYS A 199 1.25 13.70 0.86
CA CYS A 199 0.62 12.38 0.82
C CYS A 199 -0.82 12.53 0.35
N ALA A 200 -1.23 11.75 -0.64
CA ALA A 200 -2.61 11.70 -1.07
C ALA A 200 -3.07 10.25 -1.20
N THR A 201 -4.26 9.95 -0.73
CA THR A 201 -4.95 8.67 -0.93
C THR A 201 -6.32 8.98 -1.52
N LEU A 202 -6.59 8.57 -2.75
CA LEU A 202 -7.85 8.80 -3.45
C LEU A 202 -8.44 7.44 -3.77
N VAL A 203 -9.64 7.18 -3.29
CA VAL A 203 -10.21 5.84 -3.29
C VAL A 203 -11.65 5.93 -3.79
N CYS A 204 -11.99 5.24 -4.86
CA CYS A 204 -13.36 5.14 -5.39
C CYS A 204 -14.03 3.88 -4.87
N SER A 205 -15.30 4.00 -4.46
CA SER A 205 -16.14 2.84 -4.14
C SER A 205 -16.43 2.01 -5.39
N PRO A 206 -16.41 0.66 -5.32
CA PRO A 206 -16.82 -0.22 -6.42
C PRO A 206 -18.31 -0.11 -6.77
N GLU A 207 -19.14 0.37 -5.83
CA GLU A 207 -20.57 0.60 -6.09
C GLU A 207 -20.82 1.64 -7.20
N CYS A 208 -19.81 2.46 -7.52
CA CYS A 208 -19.86 3.38 -8.66
C CYS A 208 -19.85 2.68 -10.02
N THR A 209 -19.66 1.36 -10.12
CA THR A 209 -19.53 0.69 -11.44
C THR A 209 -20.64 -0.28 -11.80
N SER A 210 -21.54 -0.63 -10.87
CA SER A 210 -22.37 -1.84 -11.05
C SER A 210 -23.61 -1.68 -11.92
N ASP A 211 -24.27 -0.51 -11.96
CA ASP A 211 -25.62 -0.40 -12.58
C ASP A 211 -25.68 0.46 -13.85
N VAL A 212 -24.63 1.21 -14.20
CA VAL A 212 -24.68 2.18 -15.33
C VAL A 212 -23.70 1.87 -16.46
N PHE A 213 -22.76 0.94 -16.26
CA PHE A 213 -21.75 0.60 -17.27
C PHE A 213 -22.26 -0.19 -18.50
N GLU A 214 -23.55 -0.52 -18.60
CA GLU A 214 -24.12 -0.97 -19.89
C GLU A 214 -24.25 0.18 -20.90
N VAL A 215 -24.17 1.45 -20.47
CA VAL A 215 -24.26 2.62 -21.36
C VAL A 215 -22.86 3.13 -21.67
N VAL A 216 -22.22 2.55 -22.70
CA VAL A 216 -21.06 3.03 -23.48
C VAL A 216 -20.32 4.23 -22.83
N VAL A 217 -19.60 3.98 -21.73
CA VAL A 217 -18.73 5.01 -21.16
C VAL A 217 -17.60 5.22 -22.17
N SER A 218 -17.37 6.48 -22.56
CA SER A 218 -16.24 6.83 -23.40
C SER A 218 -14.97 6.30 -22.73
N LEU A 219 -14.32 5.34 -23.38
CA LEU A 219 -13.17 4.68 -22.83
C LEU A 219 -11.91 5.60 -22.82
N GLU A 220 -12.02 6.84 -23.27
CA GLU A 220 -10.89 7.77 -23.25
C GLU A 220 -10.45 8.11 -21.81
N VAL A 221 -9.17 7.92 -21.53
CA VAL A 221 -8.59 8.25 -20.23
C VAL A 221 -8.45 9.77 -20.08
N GLU A 222 -9.13 10.35 -19.10
CA GLU A 222 -9.01 11.77 -18.79
C GLU A 222 -7.72 12.04 -17.98
N TRP A 223 -6.96 13.05 -18.39
CA TRP A 223 -5.71 13.45 -17.71
C TRP A 223 -5.96 14.64 -16.80
N VAL A 224 -6.01 14.41 -15.49
CA VAL A 224 -6.42 15.42 -14.52
C VAL A 224 -5.21 15.94 -13.74
N GLU A 225 -5.07 17.26 -13.67
CA GLU A 225 -4.04 17.89 -12.84
C GLU A 225 -4.47 17.87 -11.37
N LEU A 226 -3.81 17.04 -10.56
CA LEU A 226 -4.07 16.98 -9.12
C LEU A 226 -3.56 18.23 -8.40
N PHE A 227 -4.33 18.66 -7.40
CA PHE A 227 -4.00 19.73 -6.45
C PHE A 227 -3.67 21.09 -7.09
N GLY A 228 -4.18 21.33 -8.30
CA GLY A 228 -3.97 22.58 -9.05
C GLY A 228 -2.51 22.87 -9.37
N GLN A 229 -1.65 21.84 -9.42
CA GLN A 229 -0.22 22.02 -9.69
C GLN A 229 0.36 20.99 -10.63
N ARG A 230 0.78 21.44 -11.82
CA ARG A 230 1.46 20.58 -12.79
C ARG A 230 2.74 19.96 -12.25
N LYS A 231 3.47 20.64 -11.36
CA LYS A 231 4.63 20.07 -10.65
C LYS A 231 4.24 19.74 -9.22
N SER A 232 3.98 18.46 -8.96
CA SER A 232 3.54 18.01 -7.65
C SER A 232 4.71 17.78 -6.71
N SER A 233 4.53 18.20 -5.45
CA SER A 233 5.42 17.94 -4.30
C SER A 233 5.06 16.66 -3.54
N LEU A 234 4.14 15.84 -4.08
CA LEU A 234 3.76 14.56 -3.49
C LEU A 234 4.99 13.66 -3.31
N GLU A 235 5.14 13.16 -2.08
CA GLU A 235 6.08 12.11 -1.70
C GLU A 235 5.41 10.74 -1.76
N ALA A 236 4.11 10.66 -1.51
CA ALA A 236 3.30 9.44 -1.54
C ALA A 236 1.93 9.68 -2.20
N LEU A 237 1.52 8.81 -3.12
CA LEU A 237 0.22 8.86 -3.80
C LEU A 237 -0.38 7.46 -3.82
N ALA A 238 -1.59 7.30 -3.33
CA ALA A 238 -2.37 6.07 -3.47
C ALA A 238 -3.64 6.40 -4.23
N LEU A 239 -3.89 5.72 -5.34
CA LEU A 239 -5.11 5.82 -6.13
C LEU A 239 -5.74 4.43 -6.17
N SER A 240 -7.02 4.32 -5.86
CA SER A 240 -7.84 3.14 -6.09
C SER A 240 -9.04 3.60 -6.91
N LEU A 241 -8.90 3.67 -8.23
CA LEU A 241 -9.83 4.33 -9.13
C LEU A 241 -10.69 3.31 -9.86
N ALA A 242 -11.98 3.41 -9.63
CA ALA A 242 -13.01 2.83 -10.51
C ALA A 242 -13.27 3.72 -11.75
N THR A 243 -12.66 4.91 -11.80
CA THR A 243 -12.93 5.98 -12.77
C THR A 243 -11.83 6.10 -13.82
N ASN A 244 -12.17 6.46 -15.05
CA ASN A 244 -11.32 6.55 -16.24
C ASN A 244 -10.33 7.73 -16.28
N TRP A 245 -9.82 8.24 -15.16
CA TRP A 245 -8.87 9.35 -15.17
C TRP A 245 -7.54 9.00 -14.50
N LEU A 246 -6.48 9.66 -14.96
CA LEU A 246 -5.12 9.54 -14.40
C LEU A 246 -4.53 10.92 -14.11
N PRO A 247 -3.63 11.02 -13.12
CA PRO A 247 -2.97 12.28 -12.83
C PRO A 247 -2.03 12.72 -13.97
N SER A 248 -2.18 13.95 -14.44
CA SER A 248 -1.32 14.59 -15.45
C SER A 248 -0.09 15.29 -14.86
N ASN A 249 0.06 15.26 -13.53
CA ASN A 249 1.13 15.94 -12.81
C ASN A 249 2.51 15.34 -13.14
N THR A 250 3.52 16.20 -13.04
CA THR A 250 4.93 15.82 -12.98
C THR A 250 5.34 15.62 -11.52
N PHE A 251 5.65 14.38 -11.16
CA PHE A 251 5.99 13.97 -9.81
C PHE A 251 7.51 13.92 -9.61
N THR A 252 8.10 14.98 -9.04
CA THR A 252 9.57 15.06 -8.86
C THR A 252 10.07 14.48 -7.54
N GLN A 253 9.18 14.35 -6.55
CA GLN A 253 9.50 13.90 -5.19
C GLN A 253 8.78 12.60 -4.81
N LEU A 254 8.03 12.01 -5.75
CA LEU A 254 7.22 10.84 -5.46
C LEU A 254 8.13 9.65 -5.19
N THR A 255 8.10 9.25 -3.94
CA THR A 255 8.81 8.10 -3.40
C THR A 255 7.88 6.92 -3.17
N HIS A 256 6.56 7.12 -3.23
CA HIS A 256 5.64 6.02 -3.07
C HIS A 256 4.43 6.28 -3.96
N LEU A 257 4.05 5.31 -4.77
CA LEU A 257 2.88 5.33 -5.63
C LEU A 257 2.19 3.98 -5.47
N LEU A 258 0.90 4.01 -5.13
CA LEU A 258 -0.04 2.91 -5.09
C LEU A 258 -1.12 3.17 -6.13
N LEU A 259 -1.34 2.27 -7.08
CA LEU A 259 -2.38 2.36 -8.09
C LEU A 259 -3.18 1.05 -8.09
N SER A 260 -4.48 1.15 -7.88
CA SER A 260 -5.48 0.14 -8.18
C SER A 260 -6.45 0.80 -9.18
N CYS A 261 -6.68 0.19 -10.33
CA CYS A 261 -7.47 0.77 -11.42
C CYS A 261 -8.42 -0.30 -11.96
N ASN A 262 -9.61 0.10 -12.43
CA ASN A 262 -10.48 -0.79 -13.18
C ASN A 262 -9.76 -1.29 -14.45
N PRO A 263 -9.73 -2.62 -14.72
CA PRO A 263 -9.09 -3.21 -15.89
C PRO A 263 -9.59 -2.63 -17.22
N ASP A 264 -10.85 -2.17 -17.31
CA ASP A 264 -11.44 -1.66 -18.56
C ASP A 264 -10.79 -0.35 -19.03
N ILE A 265 -10.37 0.54 -18.12
CA ILE A 265 -9.72 1.84 -18.40
C ILE A 265 -8.43 1.65 -19.20
N LEU A 266 -7.78 0.52 -18.97
CA LEU A 266 -6.48 0.22 -19.52
C LEU A 266 -6.57 -0.09 -21.02
N SER A 267 -7.73 -0.57 -21.51
CA SER A 267 -7.96 -1.01 -22.90
C SER A 267 -7.88 0.09 -23.96
N THR A 268 -7.86 1.37 -23.59
CA THR A 268 -8.32 2.46 -24.49
C THR A 268 -7.50 3.73 -24.55
N SER A 269 -6.43 3.87 -23.77
CA SER A 269 -5.57 5.06 -23.84
C SER A 269 -4.54 4.98 -24.99
N ARG A 270 -4.95 5.29 -26.23
CA ARG A 270 -4.04 5.45 -27.39
C ARG A 270 -3.50 6.88 -27.59
N THR A 271 -4.15 7.90 -27.04
CA THR A 271 -3.92 9.32 -27.42
C THR A 271 -3.49 10.27 -26.29
N GLY A 272 -3.80 9.97 -25.02
CA GLY A 272 -3.56 10.91 -23.90
C GLY A 272 -2.11 11.00 -23.40
N LEU A 273 -1.38 9.87 -23.33
CA LEU A 273 0.04 9.83 -22.92
C LEU A 273 0.97 10.67 -23.82
N LEU A 274 0.59 10.88 -25.08
CA LEU A 274 1.37 11.62 -26.08
C LEU A 274 1.40 13.13 -25.86
N HIS A 275 0.35 13.71 -25.27
CA HIS A 275 0.25 15.18 -25.17
C HIS A 275 1.01 15.77 -23.97
N ALA A 276 1.24 14.97 -22.91
CA ALA A 276 1.95 15.42 -21.71
C ALA A 276 3.48 15.36 -21.83
N ALA A 277 4.02 14.47 -22.69
CA ALA A 277 5.45 14.24 -22.84
C ALA A 277 6.11 14.89 -24.08
N GLY A 278 5.33 15.43 -25.03
CA GLY A 278 5.81 15.61 -26.41
C GLY A 278 5.66 16.95 -27.13
N GLN A 279 5.18 18.05 -26.53
CA GLN A 279 5.08 19.34 -27.25
C GLN A 279 6.08 20.40 -26.77
N ARG A 280 7.23 20.44 -27.45
CA ARG A 280 7.98 21.68 -27.73
C ARG A 280 7.79 22.03 -29.20
N THR A 281 6.89 22.94 -29.49
CA THR A 281 6.94 23.75 -30.71
C THR A 281 6.98 25.22 -30.26
N ALA A 282 8.16 25.82 -30.32
CA ALA A 282 8.31 27.26 -30.18
C ALA A 282 8.06 27.92 -31.55
N PRO A 283 7.21 28.95 -31.66
CA PRO A 283 7.08 29.71 -32.90
C PRO A 283 8.21 30.74 -33.02
N GLY A 284 9.04 30.57 -34.05
CA GLY A 284 9.75 31.59 -34.85
C GLY A 284 10.54 32.72 -34.17
N VAL A 285 11.88 32.66 -34.24
CA VAL A 285 12.79 33.84 -34.37
C VAL A 285 14.05 33.41 -35.17
N PRO A 286 14.60 34.23 -36.13
CA PRO A 286 15.66 33.85 -37.07
C PRO A 286 17.10 34.17 -36.57
N PRO A 287 18.18 33.81 -37.32
CA PRO A 287 19.49 33.50 -36.73
C PRO A 287 20.48 34.67 -36.73
N HIS A 288 21.39 34.71 -35.73
CA HIS A 288 22.83 35.07 -35.76
C HIS A 288 23.37 35.44 -34.33
N PRO A 289 24.69 35.52 -34.07
CA PRO A 289 25.49 34.44 -33.50
C PRO A 289 26.06 34.77 -32.09
N THR A 290 26.61 33.73 -31.44
CA THR A 290 27.45 33.72 -30.22
C THR A 290 28.70 34.63 -30.30
N PRO A 291 29.55 34.80 -29.24
CA PRO A 291 29.59 34.19 -27.88
C PRO A 291 29.93 35.15 -26.71
N LEU A 292 29.85 34.70 -25.45
CA LEU A 292 30.91 34.83 -24.40
C LEU A 292 30.48 34.29 -23.02
N VAL A 293 31.18 33.22 -22.60
CA VAL A 293 31.78 32.94 -21.27
C VAL A 293 31.14 33.58 -20.03
N GLN A 294 30.68 32.74 -19.08
CA GLN A 294 31.21 32.80 -17.70
C GLN A 294 31.00 31.50 -16.91
N ARG A 295 32.14 30.92 -16.50
CA ARG A 295 32.29 29.96 -15.40
C ARG A 295 31.77 30.56 -14.09
N LYS A 296 31.03 29.79 -13.30
CA LYS A 296 31.08 29.91 -11.82
C LYS A 296 31.05 28.53 -11.16
N ARG A 297 32.17 28.24 -10.48
CA ARG A 297 32.34 27.22 -9.43
C ARG A 297 31.40 27.51 -8.26
N TRP A 298 30.91 26.45 -7.62
CA TRP A 298 30.63 26.45 -6.18
C TRP A 298 31.34 25.26 -5.53
N HIS A 299 32.10 25.55 -4.47
CA HIS A 299 32.75 24.58 -3.60
C HIS A 299 31.79 24.11 -2.50
N ALA A 300 31.99 22.87 -2.08
CA ALA A 300 31.27 22.12 -1.06
C ALA A 300 31.51 22.60 0.38
N CYS A 301 30.54 22.35 1.28
CA CYS A 301 30.73 21.66 2.57
C CYS A 301 29.42 21.58 3.36
N GLY A 302 29.16 20.41 3.94
CA GLY A 302 28.03 20.15 4.82
C GLY A 302 27.79 18.66 5.01
N SER A 303 28.77 17.95 5.56
CA SER A 303 28.68 16.55 5.95
C SER A 303 27.70 16.36 7.11
N GLY A 304 26.50 15.86 6.81
CA GLY A 304 25.63 15.16 7.77
C GLY A 304 25.57 13.67 7.41
N PRO A 305 25.20 12.78 8.34
CA PRO A 305 25.11 11.36 8.07
C PRO A 305 24.11 11.13 6.94
N SER A 306 24.61 10.62 5.82
CA SER A 306 23.84 10.29 4.63
C SER A 306 22.83 9.21 4.99
N ALA A 307 21.61 9.61 5.37
CA ALA A 307 20.47 8.72 5.35
C ALA A 307 20.35 8.22 3.91
N VAL A 308 20.49 6.91 3.72
CA VAL A 308 20.21 6.27 2.43
C VAL A 308 18.77 6.68 2.06
N PRO A 309 18.55 7.41 0.95
CA PRO A 309 17.20 7.79 0.58
C PRO A 309 16.40 6.50 0.35
N ALA A 310 15.29 6.36 1.07
CA ALA A 310 14.36 5.25 0.88
C ALA A 310 13.94 5.21 -0.59
N THR A 311 14.08 4.04 -1.20
CA THR A 311 13.94 3.80 -2.63
C THR A 311 12.48 4.03 -3.06
N PRO A 312 12.19 4.98 -3.98
CA PRO A 312 10.86 5.25 -4.48
C PRO A 312 10.12 4.00 -4.95
N VAL A 313 8.92 3.71 -4.46
CA VAL A 313 8.09 2.60 -4.95
C VAL A 313 7.02 3.10 -5.88
N ALA A 314 6.87 2.54 -7.07
CA ALA A 314 5.74 2.81 -7.92
C ALA A 314 4.93 1.57 -8.30
N VAL A 315 3.69 1.50 -7.84
CA VAL A 315 2.64 0.57 -8.24
C VAL A 315 1.98 1.14 -9.49
N LEU A 316 1.99 0.42 -10.60
CA LEU A 316 1.47 0.85 -11.90
C LEU A 316 0.75 -0.31 -12.59
N ASN A 317 -0.47 -0.06 -13.07
CA ASN A 317 -1.25 -1.04 -13.80
C ASN A 317 -1.18 -0.80 -15.32
N ALA A 318 -1.05 -1.88 -16.12
CA ALA A 318 -0.59 -1.89 -17.52
C ALA A 318 -1.75 -1.96 -18.53
N PRO A 319 -1.70 -1.25 -19.68
CA PRO A 319 -2.72 -1.29 -20.74
C PRO A 319 -2.75 -2.61 -21.56
N PRO A 320 -3.92 -3.12 -22.01
CA PRO A 320 -4.05 -4.06 -23.12
C PRO A 320 -3.59 -3.50 -24.47
N MET A 321 -3.24 -4.46 -25.31
CA MET A 321 -2.41 -4.34 -26.49
C MET A 321 -3.20 -3.98 -27.75
N GLU A 322 -2.72 -2.98 -28.50
CA GLU A 322 -2.85 -3.00 -29.98
C GLU A 322 -1.93 -2.03 -30.75
N VAL A 323 -1.03 -1.28 -30.08
CA VAL A 323 -0.23 -0.24 -30.76
C VAL A 323 1.14 -0.07 -30.14
N ALA A 324 2.16 0.06 -30.99
CA ALA A 324 3.55 0.24 -30.60
C ALA A 324 3.73 1.41 -29.60
N PRO A 325 4.52 1.21 -28.52
CA PRO A 325 4.64 2.19 -27.44
C PRO A 325 5.42 3.43 -27.88
N LEU A 326 4.80 4.61 -27.76
CA LEU A 326 5.42 5.92 -28.02
C LEU A 326 5.95 6.61 -26.73
N SER A 327 5.76 5.98 -25.56
CA SER A 327 6.23 6.48 -24.26
C SER A 327 7.50 5.76 -23.83
N PRO A 328 8.48 6.44 -23.21
CA PRO A 328 9.61 5.75 -22.60
C PRO A 328 9.12 4.90 -21.41
N PRO A 329 9.70 3.70 -21.18
CA PRO A 329 9.30 2.84 -20.08
C PRO A 329 9.53 3.52 -18.71
N LEU A 330 8.81 3.05 -17.70
CA LEU A 330 8.75 3.62 -16.33
C LEU A 330 10.11 3.68 -15.65
N ASP A 331 11.02 2.84 -16.11
CA ASP A 331 12.38 2.65 -15.62
C ASP A 331 13.43 3.33 -16.51
N SER A 332 13.02 4.14 -17.49
CA SER A 332 13.93 4.86 -18.40
C SER A 332 15.00 5.71 -17.69
N SER A 333 14.72 6.16 -16.45
CA SER A 333 15.70 6.87 -15.61
C SER A 333 16.53 5.98 -14.68
N SER A 334 16.08 4.74 -14.44
CA SER A 334 16.69 3.76 -13.54
C SER A 334 16.19 2.37 -13.93
N PRO A 335 16.89 1.65 -14.83
CA PRO A 335 16.40 0.39 -15.39
C PRO A 335 16.17 -0.69 -14.34
N VAL A 336 15.12 -1.50 -14.52
CA VAL A 336 14.77 -2.60 -13.60
C VAL A 336 15.77 -3.75 -13.76
N THR A 337 16.44 -4.10 -12.67
CA THR A 337 17.45 -5.17 -12.64
C THR A 337 16.95 -6.44 -11.98
N SER A 338 15.89 -6.35 -11.16
CA SER A 338 15.25 -7.48 -10.48
C SER A 338 13.74 -7.40 -10.67
N LEU A 339 13.12 -8.49 -11.11
CA LEU A 339 11.69 -8.60 -11.33
C LEU A 339 11.15 -9.82 -10.59
N ALA A 340 10.04 -9.67 -9.89
CA ALA A 340 9.37 -10.77 -9.23
C ALA A 340 7.88 -10.75 -9.53
N ILE A 341 7.33 -11.83 -10.08
CA ILE A 341 5.93 -11.96 -10.48
C ILE A 341 5.28 -13.04 -9.62
N TYR A 342 4.16 -12.71 -9.02
CA TYR A 342 3.40 -13.58 -8.13
C TYR A 342 1.94 -13.59 -8.60
N SER A 343 1.36 -14.77 -8.79
CA SER A 343 -0.07 -14.91 -9.07
C SER A 343 -0.71 -15.97 -8.17
N LYS A 344 -1.94 -15.71 -7.76
CA LYS A 344 -2.75 -16.58 -6.90
C LYS A 344 -4.23 -16.31 -7.16
N GLY A 345 -4.94 -17.28 -7.73
CA GLY A 345 -6.33 -17.07 -8.18
C GLY A 345 -6.40 -15.91 -9.17
N SER A 346 -7.34 -14.99 -8.97
CA SER A 346 -7.54 -13.80 -9.80
C SER A 346 -6.61 -12.61 -9.45
N THR A 347 -5.60 -12.83 -8.62
CA THR A 347 -4.67 -11.77 -8.18
C THR A 347 -3.30 -11.94 -8.84
N LEU A 348 -2.76 -10.84 -9.40
CA LEU A 348 -1.41 -10.73 -9.95
C LEU A 348 -0.65 -9.61 -9.24
N GLN A 349 0.57 -9.88 -8.82
CA GLN A 349 1.43 -8.93 -8.13
C GLN A 349 2.84 -8.98 -8.72
N ILE A 350 3.39 -7.82 -9.07
CA ILE A 350 4.70 -7.70 -9.69
C ILE A 350 5.55 -6.74 -8.87
N ASN A 351 6.69 -7.21 -8.37
CA ASN A 351 7.68 -6.40 -7.70
C ASN A 351 8.89 -6.20 -8.61
N ALA A 352 9.07 -4.99 -9.13
CA ALA A 352 10.21 -4.62 -9.95
C ALA A 352 11.16 -3.73 -9.12
N LYS A 353 12.47 -3.98 -9.18
CA LYS A 353 13.48 -3.21 -8.46
C LYS A 353 14.56 -2.71 -9.40
N SER A 354 14.97 -1.47 -9.20
CA SER A 354 16.05 -0.78 -9.89
C SER A 354 17.01 -0.16 -8.88
N ALA A 355 18.14 0.39 -9.35
CA ALA A 355 19.12 1.01 -8.46
C ALA A 355 18.58 2.20 -7.66
N LEU A 356 17.56 2.90 -8.18
CA LEU A 356 17.00 4.11 -7.58
C LEU A 356 15.54 3.99 -7.19
N ARG A 357 14.82 2.94 -7.61
CA ARG A 357 13.35 2.81 -7.48
C ARG A 357 12.95 1.35 -7.34
N ASP A 358 12.04 1.07 -6.43
CA ASP A 358 11.26 -0.15 -6.44
C ASP A 358 9.90 0.13 -7.10
N TYR A 359 9.18 -0.91 -7.43
CA TYR A 359 7.90 -0.85 -8.12
C TYR A 359 7.10 -2.03 -7.60
N LEU A 360 5.86 -1.82 -7.21
CA LEU A 360 4.99 -2.89 -6.69
C LEU A 360 3.68 -2.85 -7.44
N LEU A 361 3.56 -3.46 -8.58
CA LEU A 361 2.32 -3.46 -9.35
C LEU A 361 1.36 -4.52 -8.78
N HIS A 362 0.06 -4.23 -8.65
CA HIS A 362 -0.91 -5.14 -8.05
C HIS A 362 -2.26 -5.04 -8.78
N TRP A 363 -2.77 -6.18 -9.20
CA TRP A 363 -4.05 -6.34 -9.87
C TRP A 363 -4.84 -7.44 -9.18
N GLU A 364 -6.12 -7.19 -9.03
CA GLU A 364 -7.11 -8.14 -8.55
C GLU A 364 -8.26 -8.08 -9.55
N SER A 365 -8.60 -9.20 -10.19
CA SER A 365 -9.77 -9.30 -11.05
C SER A 365 -10.95 -9.79 -10.22
N ASP A 366 -12.07 -9.07 -10.31
CA ASP A 366 -13.35 -9.43 -9.68
C ASP A 366 -14.02 -10.63 -10.39
N ARG A 367 -13.54 -10.99 -11.58
CA ARG A 367 -14.07 -12.10 -12.39
C ARG A 367 -13.12 -13.29 -12.36
N ASP A 368 -13.68 -14.49 -12.44
CA ASP A 368 -12.91 -15.73 -12.71
C ASP A 368 -12.28 -15.75 -14.13
N ASP A 369 -12.29 -14.61 -14.85
CA ASP A 369 -11.74 -14.46 -16.20
C ASP A 369 -10.22 -14.22 -16.14
N LEU A 370 -9.47 -15.32 -16.03
CA LEU A 370 -7.99 -15.32 -15.98
C LEU A 370 -7.31 -14.68 -17.20
N TYR A 371 -8.00 -14.58 -18.35
CA TYR A 371 -7.45 -14.03 -19.60
C TYR A 371 -6.92 -12.60 -19.46
N GLU A 372 -7.51 -11.78 -18.59
CA GLU A 372 -7.04 -10.40 -18.38
C GLU A 372 -5.63 -10.36 -17.77
N LEU A 373 -5.30 -11.31 -16.89
CA LEU A 373 -4.00 -11.35 -16.22
C LEU A 373 -2.88 -11.78 -17.17
N ASP A 374 -3.18 -12.66 -18.12
CA ASP A 374 -2.25 -13.10 -19.16
C ASP A 374 -1.85 -11.92 -20.07
N ASP A 375 -2.84 -11.12 -20.49
CA ASP A 375 -2.60 -9.93 -21.31
C ASP A 375 -1.74 -8.89 -20.58
N ILE A 376 -1.97 -8.71 -19.27
CA ILE A 376 -1.17 -7.82 -18.42
C ILE A 376 0.28 -8.33 -18.34
N ALA A 377 0.47 -9.62 -18.06
CA ALA A 377 1.80 -10.22 -17.97
C ALA A 377 2.57 -10.10 -19.29
N CYS A 378 1.89 -10.37 -20.41
CA CYS A 378 2.47 -10.23 -21.75
C CYS A 378 2.87 -8.78 -22.06
N SER A 379 2.12 -7.80 -21.54
CA SER A 379 2.32 -6.37 -21.80
C SER A 379 3.39 -5.70 -20.94
N LEU A 380 4.03 -6.41 -20.00
CA LEU A 380 5.03 -5.83 -19.10
C LEU A 380 6.21 -5.19 -19.82
N HIS A 381 6.55 -5.66 -21.02
CA HIS A 381 7.60 -5.09 -21.87
C HIS A 381 7.30 -3.66 -22.33
N ASN A 382 6.04 -3.24 -22.31
CA ASN A 382 5.63 -1.86 -22.60
C ASN A 382 5.80 -0.93 -21.38
N LEU A 383 5.75 -1.50 -20.17
CA LEU A 383 5.90 -0.76 -18.93
C LEU A 383 7.35 -0.65 -18.47
N LEU A 384 8.15 -1.70 -18.64
CA LEU A 384 9.49 -1.85 -18.07
C LEU A 384 10.50 -2.27 -19.15
N SER A 385 11.76 -1.83 -19.02
CA SER A 385 12.86 -2.29 -19.85
C SER A 385 13.32 -3.69 -19.44
N LEU A 386 12.54 -4.71 -19.83
CA LEU A 386 12.78 -6.12 -19.48
C LEU A 386 14.15 -6.64 -19.91
N SER A 387 14.75 -6.05 -20.96
CA SER A 387 16.09 -6.43 -21.42
C SER A 387 17.20 -6.14 -20.42
N THR A 388 16.94 -5.37 -19.36
CA THR A 388 17.91 -5.05 -18.30
C THR A 388 17.76 -5.91 -17.03
N VAL A 389 16.73 -6.78 -16.99
CA VAL A 389 16.46 -7.64 -15.85
C VAL A 389 17.50 -8.76 -15.79
N THR A 390 18.19 -8.85 -14.66
CA THR A 390 19.23 -9.85 -14.36
C THR A 390 18.77 -10.91 -13.37
N SER A 391 17.78 -10.58 -12.53
CA SER A 391 17.20 -11.48 -11.53
C SER A 391 15.69 -11.58 -11.73
N LEU A 392 15.17 -12.80 -11.87
CA LEU A 392 13.75 -13.08 -12.06
C LEU A 392 13.25 -14.06 -11.00
N THR A 393 12.16 -13.70 -10.31
CA THR A 393 11.43 -14.60 -9.40
C THR A 393 10.01 -14.80 -9.91
N LEU A 394 9.56 -16.05 -10.08
CA LEU A 394 8.21 -16.37 -10.51
C LEU A 394 7.54 -17.27 -9.48
N SER A 395 6.35 -16.90 -9.04
CA SER A 395 5.45 -17.77 -8.28
C SER A 395 4.09 -17.75 -8.97
N LEU A 396 3.89 -18.71 -9.86
CA LEU A 396 2.75 -18.67 -10.76
C LEU A 396 1.66 -19.59 -10.24
N GLY A 397 0.46 -19.06 -10.12
CA GLY A 397 -0.79 -19.81 -10.15
C GLY A 397 -1.16 -20.08 -11.60
N ASP A 398 -2.18 -19.38 -12.07
CA ASP A 398 -2.87 -19.71 -13.32
C ASP A 398 -2.55 -18.71 -14.45
N VAL A 399 -1.55 -17.84 -14.24
CA VAL A 399 -1.15 -16.78 -15.20
C VAL A 399 -0.03 -17.27 -16.11
N ASP A 400 -0.23 -17.17 -17.42
CA ASP A 400 0.77 -17.45 -18.43
C ASP A 400 1.76 -16.28 -18.56
N VAL A 401 3.02 -16.55 -18.23
CA VAL A 401 4.13 -15.60 -18.38
C VAL A 401 5.12 -16.01 -19.46
N VAL A 402 4.89 -17.14 -20.14
CA VAL A 402 5.75 -17.69 -21.19
C VAL A 402 6.04 -16.64 -22.27
N PRO A 403 5.05 -15.89 -22.82
CA PRO A 403 5.31 -14.90 -23.86
C PRO A 403 6.22 -13.74 -23.39
N MET A 404 6.30 -13.45 -22.09
CA MET A 404 7.17 -12.40 -21.56
C MET A 404 8.64 -12.84 -21.53
N LEU A 405 8.91 -14.13 -21.32
CA LEU A 405 10.27 -14.66 -21.14
C LEU A 405 11.17 -14.42 -22.36
N GLN A 406 10.60 -14.32 -23.56
CA GLN A 406 11.34 -14.01 -24.78
C GLN A 406 12.05 -12.64 -24.73
N HIS A 407 11.65 -11.73 -23.84
CA HIS A 407 12.25 -10.41 -23.70
C HIS A 407 13.35 -10.33 -22.62
N LEU A 408 13.56 -11.40 -21.85
CA LEU A 408 14.38 -11.44 -20.64
C LEU A 408 15.78 -12.04 -20.86
N HIS A 409 16.47 -11.62 -21.94
CA HIS A 409 17.73 -12.27 -22.36
C HIS A 409 18.91 -12.12 -21.37
N GLN A 410 18.89 -11.12 -20.50
CA GLN A 410 19.95 -10.84 -19.52
C GLN A 410 19.75 -11.52 -18.17
N VAL A 411 18.67 -12.29 -17.98
CA VAL A 411 18.41 -12.97 -16.71
C VAL A 411 19.48 -14.03 -16.46
N SER A 412 20.26 -13.80 -15.40
CA SER A 412 21.34 -14.67 -14.93
C SER A 412 20.96 -15.46 -13.69
N ASP A 413 19.99 -14.96 -12.92
CA ASP A 413 19.42 -15.58 -11.72
C ASP A 413 17.91 -15.81 -11.91
N LEU A 414 17.48 -17.07 -11.91
CA LEU A 414 16.07 -17.44 -12.00
C LEU A 414 15.62 -18.18 -10.75
N GLU A 415 14.51 -17.76 -10.17
CA GLU A 415 13.89 -18.43 -9.03
C GLU A 415 12.43 -18.78 -9.34
N LEU A 416 12.10 -20.08 -9.41
CA LEU A 416 10.75 -20.58 -9.67
C LEU A 416 10.12 -21.15 -8.42
N HIS A 417 8.86 -20.81 -8.19
CA HIS A 417 8.05 -21.28 -7.07
C HIS A 417 6.84 -22.00 -7.62
N SER A 418 6.72 -23.28 -7.30
CA SER A 418 5.46 -24.00 -7.50
C SER A 418 4.47 -23.49 -6.45
N SER A 419 3.48 -22.70 -6.89
CA SER A 419 2.43 -22.24 -6.00
C SER A 419 1.61 -23.44 -5.49
N GLY A 420 0.95 -23.29 -4.34
CA GLY A 420 0.01 -24.30 -3.85
C GLY A 420 -1.29 -24.40 -4.68
N SER A 421 -1.41 -23.67 -5.79
CA SER A 421 -2.54 -23.79 -6.72
C SER A 421 -2.52 -25.16 -7.40
N PRO A 422 -3.68 -25.77 -7.67
CA PRO A 422 -3.75 -26.99 -8.48
C PRO A 422 -3.11 -26.86 -9.87
N HIS A 423 -3.04 -25.65 -10.45
CA HIS A 423 -2.43 -25.44 -11.78
C HIS A 423 -0.96 -25.00 -11.72
N GLY A 424 -0.48 -24.48 -10.58
CA GLY A 424 0.89 -23.97 -10.43
C GLY A 424 2.00 -24.93 -10.91
N PRO A 425 1.92 -26.26 -10.65
CA PRO A 425 2.84 -27.24 -11.20
C PRO A 425 2.93 -27.26 -12.73
N ALA A 426 1.79 -27.17 -13.42
CA ALA A 426 1.72 -27.20 -14.87
C ALA A 426 2.36 -25.94 -15.47
N THR A 427 2.04 -24.77 -14.93
CA THR A 427 2.63 -23.48 -15.36
C THR A 427 4.15 -23.46 -15.19
N VAL A 428 4.67 -23.97 -14.05
CA VAL A 428 6.13 -24.08 -13.85
C VAL A 428 6.76 -25.03 -14.88
N GLN A 429 6.09 -26.14 -15.19
CA GLN A 429 6.56 -27.09 -16.20
C GLN A 429 6.58 -26.47 -17.60
N GLU A 430 5.56 -25.70 -17.97
CA GLU A 430 5.48 -24.97 -19.24
C GLU A 430 6.58 -23.92 -19.37
N VAL A 431 6.86 -23.15 -18.29
CA VAL A 431 8.00 -22.22 -18.24
C VAL A 431 9.32 -22.94 -18.46
N LEU A 432 9.55 -24.07 -17.77
CA LEU A 432 10.78 -24.87 -17.92
C LEU A 432 10.92 -25.43 -19.34
N HIS A 433 9.84 -25.93 -19.92
CA HIS A 433 9.84 -26.46 -21.27
C HIS A 433 10.09 -25.35 -22.31
N SER A 434 9.52 -24.16 -22.12
CA SER A 434 9.74 -23.03 -23.03
C SER A 434 11.19 -22.52 -22.99
N ILE A 435 11.82 -22.52 -21.80
CA ILE A 435 13.26 -22.22 -21.66
C ILE A 435 14.09 -23.28 -22.40
N GLU A 436 13.69 -24.55 -22.35
CA GLU A 436 14.34 -25.66 -23.05
C GLU A 436 14.19 -25.58 -24.58
N SER A 437 12.95 -25.47 -25.09
CA SER A 437 12.63 -25.55 -26.52
C SER A 437 13.09 -24.32 -27.29
N ASP A 438 12.89 -23.14 -26.72
CA ASP A 438 13.07 -21.87 -27.44
C ASP A 438 14.41 -21.18 -27.10
N GLY A 439 15.20 -21.79 -26.21
CA GLY A 439 16.53 -21.29 -25.83
C GLY A 439 16.49 -19.95 -25.12
N TRP A 440 15.40 -19.65 -24.41
CA TRP A 440 15.26 -18.41 -23.65
C TRP A 440 16.24 -18.34 -22.48
N LEU A 441 16.49 -17.11 -22.00
CA LEU A 441 17.43 -16.81 -20.91
C LEU A 441 18.85 -17.33 -21.19
N PRO A 442 19.51 -16.91 -22.29
CA PRO A 442 20.85 -17.39 -22.63
C PRO A 442 21.89 -17.09 -21.54
N ALA A 443 21.69 -16.03 -20.73
CA ALA A 443 22.57 -15.64 -19.63
C ALA A 443 22.39 -16.44 -18.33
N LEU A 444 21.43 -17.38 -18.26
CA LEU A 444 21.08 -18.10 -17.03
C LEU A 444 22.28 -18.86 -16.46
N SER A 445 22.72 -18.45 -15.26
CA SER A 445 23.89 -19.01 -14.57
C SER A 445 23.54 -19.61 -13.21
N SER A 446 22.41 -19.22 -12.63
CA SER A 446 21.96 -19.56 -11.29
C SER A 446 20.46 -19.81 -11.34
N PHE A 447 20.04 -20.99 -10.88
CA PHE A 447 18.64 -21.43 -10.92
C PHE A 447 18.22 -21.96 -9.55
N THR A 448 17.13 -21.43 -9.01
CA THR A 448 16.53 -21.87 -7.75
C THR A 448 15.12 -22.38 -8.00
N LEU A 449 14.84 -23.61 -7.55
CA LEU A 449 13.51 -24.22 -7.66
C LEU A 449 12.95 -24.46 -6.26
N ARG A 450 11.83 -23.81 -5.93
CA ARG A 450 11.09 -24.06 -4.69
C ARG A 450 9.93 -25.02 -4.94
N VAL A 451 9.92 -26.13 -4.20
CA VAL A 451 8.96 -27.23 -4.35
C VAL A 451 8.20 -27.44 -3.04
N HIS A 452 6.89 -27.68 -3.15
CA HIS A 452 6.04 -28.05 -2.02
C HIS A 452 5.76 -29.57 -2.01
N PRO A 453 6.05 -30.28 -0.90
CA PRO A 453 6.02 -31.74 -0.77
C PRO A 453 4.63 -32.37 -0.82
N ALA A 454 3.58 -31.58 -1.01
CA ALA A 454 2.21 -32.06 -0.99
C ALA A 454 1.78 -32.73 -2.31
N ILE A 455 2.68 -32.89 -3.29
CA ILE A 455 2.29 -33.10 -4.68
C ILE A 455 2.93 -34.37 -5.28
N THR A 456 2.09 -35.32 -5.71
CA THR A 456 2.49 -36.48 -6.53
C THR A 456 3.06 -36.12 -7.92
N TYR A 457 2.94 -34.85 -8.33
CA TYR A 457 3.44 -34.27 -9.59
C TYR A 457 4.89 -33.78 -9.55
N GLU A 458 5.62 -33.96 -8.43
CA GLU A 458 7.02 -33.50 -8.33
C GLU A 458 7.96 -34.13 -9.36
N GLN A 459 7.70 -35.36 -9.80
CA GLN A 459 8.52 -36.02 -10.81
C GLN A 459 8.44 -35.31 -12.17
N SER A 460 7.31 -34.69 -12.52
CA SER A 460 7.19 -34.00 -13.81
C SER A 460 7.95 -32.67 -13.82
N ILE A 461 7.87 -31.88 -12.74
CA ILE A 461 8.61 -30.61 -12.62
C ILE A 461 10.12 -30.88 -12.56
N LEU A 462 10.56 -31.83 -11.73
CA LEU A 462 11.98 -32.18 -11.62
C LEU A 462 12.51 -32.78 -12.93
N GLY A 463 11.70 -33.56 -13.63
CA GLY A 463 12.01 -34.08 -14.96
C GLY A 463 12.18 -32.95 -15.98
N ALA A 464 11.27 -31.98 -16.03
CA ALA A 464 11.35 -30.82 -16.90
C ALA A 464 12.57 -29.93 -16.56
N ALA A 465 12.87 -29.75 -15.28
CA ALA A 465 14.08 -29.03 -14.85
C ALA A 465 15.35 -29.75 -15.29
N ALA A 466 15.42 -31.08 -15.14
CA ALA A 466 16.55 -31.89 -15.59
C ALA A 466 16.72 -31.85 -17.11
N GLN A 467 15.62 -31.90 -17.87
CA GLN A 467 15.62 -31.77 -19.32
C GLN A 467 16.13 -30.39 -19.76
N MET A 468 15.59 -29.30 -19.19
CA MET A 468 16.07 -27.95 -19.44
C MET A 468 17.58 -27.80 -19.17
N LEU A 469 18.07 -28.28 -18.02
CA LEU A 469 19.50 -28.21 -17.67
C LEU A 469 20.37 -29.06 -18.62
N SER A 470 19.92 -30.26 -18.96
CA SER A 470 20.60 -31.15 -19.90
C SER A 470 20.70 -30.49 -21.28
N THR A 471 19.59 -30.01 -21.84
CA THR A 471 19.54 -29.35 -23.15
C THR A 471 20.47 -28.13 -23.18
N ARG A 472 20.47 -27.29 -22.15
CA ARG A 472 21.38 -26.14 -22.06
C ARG A 472 22.85 -26.53 -22.04
N THR A 473 23.20 -27.58 -21.30
CA THR A 473 24.57 -28.10 -21.23
C THR A 473 25.07 -28.58 -22.59
N HIS A 474 24.18 -29.13 -23.42
CA HIS A 474 24.51 -29.59 -24.78
C HIS A 474 24.52 -28.45 -25.82
N MET A 475 23.66 -27.44 -25.67
CA MET A 475 23.53 -26.32 -26.62
C MET A 475 24.76 -25.41 -26.61
N ASP A 476 25.22 -24.98 -25.44
CA ASP A 476 26.45 -24.17 -25.32
C ASP A 476 27.26 -24.58 -24.09
N PRO A 477 28.27 -25.47 -24.27
CA PRO A 477 29.15 -25.89 -23.18
C PRO A 477 29.93 -24.75 -22.50
N ARG A 478 29.95 -23.54 -23.06
CA ARG A 478 30.64 -22.38 -22.49
C ARG A 478 29.79 -21.63 -21.46
N LEU A 479 28.48 -21.86 -21.44
CA LEU A 479 27.54 -21.17 -20.57
C LEU A 479 26.66 -22.17 -19.79
N PRO A 480 27.24 -23.12 -19.04
CA PRO A 480 26.46 -24.01 -18.22
C PRO A 480 25.76 -23.23 -17.09
N VAL A 481 24.61 -23.75 -16.64
CA VAL A 481 24.01 -23.29 -15.39
C VAL A 481 24.96 -23.72 -14.26
N ARG A 482 25.68 -22.76 -13.68
CA ARG A 482 26.72 -23.04 -12.69
C ARG A 482 26.12 -23.52 -11.39
N ARG A 483 25.04 -22.88 -10.93
CA ARG A 483 24.47 -23.14 -9.62
C ARG A 483 23.01 -23.51 -9.69
N VAL A 484 22.64 -24.63 -9.09
CA VAL A 484 21.25 -25.03 -8.87
C VAL A 484 20.96 -25.21 -7.39
N VAL A 485 19.90 -24.56 -6.90
CA VAL A 485 19.42 -24.70 -5.53
C VAL A 485 18.00 -25.21 -5.53
N VAL A 486 17.76 -26.38 -4.95
CA VAL A 486 16.40 -26.88 -4.72
C VAL A 486 15.99 -26.59 -3.28
N GLN A 487 14.86 -25.90 -3.12
CA GLN A 487 14.34 -25.51 -1.81
C GLN A 487 13.06 -26.29 -1.51
N LEU A 488 13.10 -27.14 -0.49
CA LEU A 488 11.95 -27.92 -0.04
C LEU A 488 11.19 -27.13 1.03
N CYS A 489 9.96 -26.75 0.73
CA CYS A 489 9.12 -25.95 1.62
C CYS A 489 8.15 -26.84 2.40
N ASP A 490 8.22 -26.85 3.74
CA ASP A 490 7.39 -27.70 4.63
C ASP A 490 7.74 -29.21 4.56
N PRO A 491 8.99 -29.60 4.88
CA PRO A 491 9.47 -30.97 4.68
C PRO A 491 8.54 -32.01 5.33
N ALA A 492 8.24 -33.08 4.59
CA ALA A 492 7.41 -34.18 5.04
C ALA A 492 7.87 -34.69 6.42
N ARG A 493 6.93 -35.07 7.28
CA ARG A 493 7.24 -35.60 8.62
C ARG A 493 7.99 -36.93 8.57
N ASP A 494 7.91 -37.67 7.46
CA ASP A 494 8.61 -38.93 7.28
C ASP A 494 10.05 -38.71 6.78
N SER A 495 11.02 -39.02 7.64
CA SER A 495 12.45 -38.88 7.34
C SER A 495 12.92 -39.80 6.20
N ALA A 496 12.30 -40.97 6.02
CA ALA A 496 12.75 -41.92 5.00
C ALA A 496 12.34 -41.47 3.59
N ALA A 497 11.07 -41.08 3.42
CA ALA A 497 10.58 -40.50 2.17
C ALA A 497 11.35 -39.22 1.79
N ARG A 498 11.70 -38.41 2.80
CA ARG A 498 12.54 -37.22 2.62
C ARG A 498 13.91 -37.58 2.06
N VAL A 499 14.68 -38.50 2.67
CA VAL A 499 16.01 -38.87 2.18
C VAL A 499 15.95 -39.42 0.74
N ALA A 500 14.99 -40.31 0.46
CA ALA A 500 14.82 -40.86 -0.88
C ALA A 500 14.52 -39.77 -1.93
N TRP A 501 13.75 -38.75 -1.56
CA TRP A 501 13.49 -37.60 -2.43
C TRP A 501 14.74 -36.75 -2.66
N ILE A 502 15.52 -36.48 -1.62
CA ILE A 502 16.78 -35.74 -1.73
C ILE A 502 17.74 -36.44 -2.71
N ASP A 503 17.92 -37.76 -2.53
CA ASP A 503 18.76 -38.58 -3.38
C ASP A 503 18.27 -38.56 -4.84
N TYR A 504 16.95 -38.65 -5.04
CA TYR A 504 16.34 -38.56 -6.37
C TYR A 504 16.63 -37.21 -7.05
N VAL A 505 16.40 -36.09 -6.36
CA VAL A 505 16.65 -34.75 -6.92
C VAL A 505 18.13 -34.58 -7.25
N GLN A 506 19.02 -34.99 -6.35
CA GLN A 506 20.45 -34.89 -6.55
C GLN A 506 20.91 -35.74 -7.75
N ALA A 507 20.42 -36.97 -7.88
CA ALA A 507 20.75 -37.85 -8.99
C ALA A 507 20.29 -37.29 -10.35
N ASN A 508 19.18 -36.55 -10.40
CA ASN A 508 18.62 -36.03 -11.64
C ASN A 508 19.18 -34.65 -12.05
N LEU A 509 19.56 -33.79 -11.10
CA LEU A 509 19.96 -32.41 -11.40
C LEU A 509 21.48 -32.18 -11.30
N ALA A 510 22.16 -32.82 -10.35
CA ALA A 510 23.59 -32.60 -10.11
C ALA A 510 24.51 -32.87 -11.32
N PRO A 511 24.24 -33.84 -12.22
CA PRO A 511 25.11 -34.11 -13.37
C PRO A 511 25.24 -32.95 -14.37
N TYR A 512 24.32 -31.98 -14.34
CA TYR A 512 24.24 -30.90 -15.33
C TYR A 512 24.75 -29.55 -14.82
N VAL A 513 25.25 -29.49 -13.58
CA VAL A 513 25.56 -28.22 -12.89
C VAL A 513 26.89 -28.32 -12.13
N GLU A 514 27.58 -27.20 -11.94
CA GLU A 514 28.86 -27.16 -11.22
C GLU A 514 28.65 -27.21 -9.70
N GLU A 515 27.64 -26.48 -9.21
CA GLU A 515 27.28 -26.34 -7.80
C GLU A 515 25.82 -26.72 -7.60
N PHE A 516 25.59 -27.86 -6.95
CA PHE A 516 24.25 -28.28 -6.53
C PHE A 516 24.07 -28.04 -5.03
N GLY A 517 22.99 -27.34 -4.66
CA GLY A 517 22.61 -27.09 -3.28
C GLY A 517 21.18 -27.53 -3.01
N MET A 518 20.94 -28.05 -1.80
CA MET A 518 19.59 -28.31 -1.32
C MET A 518 19.37 -27.53 -0.01
N ARG A 519 18.19 -26.91 0.13
CA ARG A 519 17.81 -26.17 1.32
C ARG A 519 16.42 -26.57 1.78
N GLU A 520 16.23 -26.63 3.08
CA GLU A 520 14.92 -26.81 3.68
C GLU A 520 14.45 -25.50 4.27
N ILE A 521 13.25 -25.10 3.87
CA ILE A 521 12.64 -23.86 4.34
C ILE A 521 11.43 -24.22 5.17
N SER A 522 11.53 -23.92 6.46
CA SER A 522 10.36 -23.96 7.35
C SER A 522 9.45 -22.78 7.00
N ARG A 523 8.17 -23.03 6.73
CA ARG A 523 7.19 -21.95 6.62
C ARG A 523 7.18 -21.18 7.94
N PRO A 524 7.41 -19.86 7.94
CA PRO A 524 7.34 -19.08 9.17
C PRO A 524 5.91 -19.16 9.71
N ARG A 525 5.75 -19.79 10.88
CA ARG A 525 4.45 -19.88 11.55
C ARG A 525 4.07 -18.48 12.03
N GLY A 526 3.03 -17.89 11.43
CA GLY A 526 2.41 -16.66 11.93
C GLY A 526 3.03 -15.34 11.44
N GLN A 527 3.83 -15.33 10.37
CA GLN A 527 4.17 -14.06 9.72
C GLN A 527 3.01 -13.60 8.85
N HIS A 528 2.26 -12.63 9.40
CA HIS A 528 1.29 -11.83 8.66
C HIS A 528 1.98 -11.11 7.48
N MET A 529 1.21 -10.88 6.43
CA MET A 529 1.62 -10.26 5.16
C MET A 529 2.32 -8.92 5.42
N GLN A 530 3.65 -8.93 5.46
CA GLN A 530 4.44 -7.72 5.64
C GLN A 530 4.66 -7.06 4.27
N TRP A 531 4.48 -5.74 4.21
CA TRP A 531 4.89 -4.93 3.07
C TRP A 531 6.39 -5.17 2.82
N LYS A 532 6.76 -5.62 1.62
CA LYS A 532 8.19 -5.66 1.21
C LYS A 532 8.71 -4.29 0.75
N VAL A 533 7.87 -3.27 0.81
CA VAL A 533 8.26 -1.89 0.49
C VAL A 533 8.79 -1.24 1.75
N GLU A 534 10.11 -1.14 1.85
CA GLU A 534 10.76 -0.46 2.96
C GLU A 534 10.33 1.01 3.00
N GLY A 535 9.87 1.48 4.16
CA GLY A 535 9.48 2.88 4.35
C GLY A 535 8.05 3.22 3.93
N ALA A 536 7.29 2.33 3.25
CA ALA A 536 5.87 2.57 2.97
C ALA A 536 5.07 2.82 4.26
N GLU A 537 5.41 2.13 5.35
CA GLU A 537 4.78 2.30 6.66
C GLU A 537 4.93 3.73 7.22
N LYS A 538 5.94 4.49 6.79
CA LYS A 538 6.10 5.91 7.16
C LYS A 538 4.98 6.77 6.58
N TYR A 539 4.44 6.39 5.43
CA TYR A 539 3.44 7.15 4.68
C TYR A 539 2.04 6.54 4.82
N TRP A 540 1.94 5.21 4.85
CA TRP A 540 0.69 4.48 5.02
C TRP A 540 0.83 3.47 6.16
N THR A 541 0.39 3.84 7.36
CA THR A 541 0.31 2.90 8.48
C THR A 541 -0.94 2.04 8.34
N LEU A 542 -0.93 1.08 7.41
CA LEU A 542 -2.05 0.17 7.21
C LEU A 542 -2.11 -0.88 8.32
N TYR A 543 -3.29 -1.14 8.87
CA TYR A 543 -3.50 -2.29 9.76
C TYR A 543 -3.34 -3.59 8.98
N ASP A 544 -2.91 -4.67 9.63
CA ASP A 544 -2.53 -5.94 8.97
C ASP A 544 -3.59 -6.51 8.01
N ARG A 545 -4.87 -6.20 8.22
CA ARG A 545 -5.99 -6.63 7.35
C ARG A 545 -6.23 -5.76 6.11
N ALA A 546 -5.82 -4.49 6.15
CA ALA A 546 -5.92 -3.56 5.01
C ALA A 546 -4.65 -3.55 4.16
N LYS A 547 -3.66 -4.38 4.50
CA LYS A 547 -2.48 -4.61 3.67
C LYS A 547 -2.91 -5.55 2.53
N PRO A 548 -2.64 -5.24 1.25
CA PRO A 548 -2.86 -6.19 0.17
C PRO A 548 -2.13 -7.48 0.51
N GLU A 549 -2.76 -8.63 0.25
CA GLU A 549 -2.16 -9.93 0.51
C GLU A 549 -0.87 -10.03 -0.32
N TYR A 550 0.28 -9.98 0.34
CA TYR A 550 1.55 -10.18 -0.33
C TYR A 550 1.58 -11.62 -0.85
N LEU A 551 1.45 -11.79 -2.17
CA LEU A 551 1.36 -13.09 -2.82
C LEU A 551 2.71 -13.83 -2.84
N GLY A 552 3.80 -13.13 -2.56
CA GLY A 552 5.13 -13.70 -2.65
C GLY A 552 5.50 -14.65 -1.51
N PRO A 553 6.53 -15.48 -1.74
CA PRO A 553 7.04 -16.42 -0.76
C PRO A 553 7.46 -15.66 0.51
N TYR A 554 7.10 -16.21 1.66
CA TYR A 554 7.47 -15.64 2.96
C TYR A 554 8.97 -15.35 3.00
N GLY A 555 9.31 -14.07 3.18
CA GLY A 555 10.69 -13.60 3.21
C GLY A 555 11.39 -13.99 4.50
N GLY A 556 11.91 -15.21 4.58
CA GLY A 556 13.11 -15.43 5.36
C GLY A 556 14.29 -14.87 4.57
N ASP A 557 15.14 -14.05 5.18
CA ASP A 557 16.40 -13.60 4.59
C ASP A 557 17.13 -14.82 3.99
N SER A 558 17.46 -14.75 2.70
CA SER A 558 18.11 -15.82 1.93
C SER A 558 19.57 -16.09 2.35
N SER A 559 20.05 -15.42 3.41
CA SER A 559 21.39 -15.51 4.00
C SER A 559 21.58 -16.72 4.96
N GLY A 560 20.56 -17.57 5.15
CA GLY A 560 20.63 -18.75 6.03
C GLY A 560 21.58 -19.88 5.59
N CYS A 561 22.27 -20.46 6.58
CA CYS A 561 23.37 -21.44 6.52
C CYS A 561 23.27 -22.54 5.45
N TRP A 562 24.40 -22.77 4.79
CA TRP A 562 24.69 -23.98 4.02
C TRP A 562 24.89 -25.17 4.96
N THR A 563 24.06 -26.20 4.84
CA THR A 563 24.42 -27.53 5.36
C THR A 563 25.31 -28.21 4.33
N HIS A 564 26.63 -28.09 4.49
CA HIS A 564 27.55 -28.99 3.81
C HIS A 564 27.39 -30.38 4.43
N SER A 565 26.65 -31.26 3.75
CA SER A 565 26.71 -32.70 3.99
C SER A 565 28.05 -33.23 3.47
N GLY A 566 29.12 -32.98 4.22
CA GLY A 566 30.37 -33.71 4.06
C GLY A 566 30.13 -35.15 4.49
N LEU A 567 30.25 -36.08 3.53
CA LEU A 567 30.48 -37.50 3.79
C LEU A 567 31.65 -37.64 4.78
N SER A 568 31.37 -37.93 6.05
CA SER A 568 32.33 -38.53 6.95
C SER A 568 32.27 -40.04 6.77
N CYS A 569 33.37 -40.61 6.27
CA CYS A 569 33.61 -42.05 6.28
C CYS A 569 33.43 -42.64 7.69
N GLU A 570 32.70 -43.74 7.76
CA GLU A 570 33.18 -44.97 8.41
C GLU A 570 33.13 -46.12 7.39
#